data_AF-A0A6A4V3T0-F1
#
_entry.id   AF-A0A6A4V3T0-F1
#
_cell.length_a   1.000
_cell.length_b   1.000
_cell.length_c   1.000
_cell.angle_alpha   90.00
_cell.angle_beta   90.00
_cell.angle_gamma   90.00
#
_symmetry.space_group_name_H-M   'P 1'
#
loop_
_entity.id
_entity.type
_entity.pdbx_description
1 polymer ?
#
loop_
_entity_poly.entity_id
_entity_poly.type
_entity_poly.pdbx_seq_one_letter_code
_entity_poly.pdbx_strand_id
1 'polypeptide(L)'
;MKNKLKQSIHEHAYNEEKILINVIMAARSEGLKPSTRRIPFMKRFLKIGLTVALVSVFGLVSLTQFGFFNISGQNTITAVYALDINPSFEISVNKNDKVVSIVAVNDDAKTLEVEDLYGKDATYVIEELIKRAILEGFIDDGDLVDDYVVITTIPMTDDDEDQTDELEDKIDQRIKDSEFLQSLNVAIIKAELRTLREAEGKKIPIGLYVINGMVLLPDNTFISAKDFFSNPEYRATFKTKGEIKEDKVNRLKARILDALEELDALGVDTTEIKNRLITATDQDLVKIQIEVRKLLNKNEIGSEDEKNADKGKPDDVGNPKKR
;
A
#
# COMPACT_ATOMS: atom_id res chain seq x y z
N MET A 1 8.10 -24.24 1.66
CA MET A 1 6.72 -23.80 1.97
C MET A 1 5.93 -23.78 0.67
N LYS A 2 4.68 -24.26 0.67
CA LYS A 2 3.84 -24.31 -0.54
C LYS A 2 3.31 -22.91 -0.85
N ASN A 3 3.56 -22.46 -2.09
CA ASN A 3 3.17 -21.17 -2.61
C ASN A 3 1.63 -21.12 -2.76
N LYS A 4 0.96 -20.35 -1.88
CA LYS A 4 -0.51 -20.22 -1.85
C LYS A 4 -1.08 -19.50 -3.09
N LEU A 5 -0.25 -18.73 -3.82
CA LEU A 5 -0.62 -18.07 -5.07
C LEU A 5 -0.86 -19.08 -6.21
N LYS A 6 -0.03 -20.13 -6.29
CA LYS A 6 -0.17 -21.16 -7.33
C LYS A 6 -1.38 -22.08 -7.11
N GLN A 7 -1.81 -22.25 -5.86
CA GLN A 7 -2.93 -23.14 -5.54
C GLN A 7 -4.28 -22.45 -5.78
N SER A 8 -4.41 -21.14 -5.53
CA SER A 8 -5.62 -20.38 -5.84
C SER A 8 -5.87 -20.23 -7.35
N ILE A 9 -4.80 -20.07 -8.15
CA ILE A 9 -4.91 -19.91 -9.61
C ILE A 9 -5.37 -21.21 -10.30
N HIS A 10 -5.02 -22.38 -9.76
CA HIS A 10 -5.40 -23.67 -10.37
C HIS A 10 -6.76 -24.21 -9.92
N GLU A 11 -7.25 -23.82 -8.73
CA GLU A 11 -8.56 -24.26 -8.21
C GLU A 11 -9.73 -23.37 -8.65
N HIS A 12 -9.48 -22.14 -9.11
CA HIS A 12 -10.53 -21.15 -9.43
C HIS A 12 -10.55 -20.66 -10.87
N ALA A 13 -9.86 -21.33 -11.80
CA ALA A 13 -10.03 -21.09 -13.22
C ALA A 13 -11.39 -21.67 -13.69
N TYR A 14 -12.47 -20.93 -13.43
CA TYR A 14 -13.79 -21.16 -14.00
C TYR A 14 -13.70 -21.00 -15.51
N ASN A 15 -13.55 -22.11 -16.22
CA ASN A 15 -13.63 -22.13 -17.67
C ASN A 15 -15.12 -22.07 -18.05
N GLU A 16 -15.66 -20.84 -18.09
CA GLU A 16 -17.07 -20.55 -18.40
C GLU A 16 -17.52 -21.21 -19.70
N GLU A 17 -16.63 -21.26 -20.70
CA GLU A 17 -16.92 -21.87 -22.00
C GLU A 17 -17.17 -23.38 -21.87
N LYS A 18 -16.40 -24.08 -21.02
CA LYS A 18 -16.55 -25.51 -20.74
C LYS A 18 -17.84 -25.83 -19.98
N ILE A 19 -18.27 -24.94 -19.08
CA ILE A 19 -19.52 -25.08 -18.33
C ILE A 19 -20.71 -24.81 -19.26
N LEU A 20 -20.64 -23.74 -20.06
CA LEU A 20 -21.71 -23.39 -21.00
C LEU A 20 -21.89 -24.49 -22.05
N ILE A 21 -20.80 -25.03 -22.59
CA ILE A 21 -20.81 -26.15 -23.54
C ILE A 21 -21.41 -27.41 -22.90
N ASN A 22 -21.02 -27.76 -21.68
CA ASN A 22 -21.56 -28.94 -21.00
C ASN A 22 -23.05 -28.80 -20.63
N VAL A 23 -23.47 -27.61 -20.21
CA VAL A 23 -24.88 -27.32 -19.88
C VAL A 23 -25.75 -27.30 -21.14
N ILE A 24 -25.25 -26.74 -22.25
CA ILE A 24 -25.95 -26.74 -23.55
C ILE A 24 -25.99 -28.15 -24.16
N MET A 25 -24.91 -28.94 -24.02
CA MET A 25 -24.89 -30.33 -24.48
C MET A 25 -25.84 -31.23 -23.67
N ALA A 26 -25.88 -31.08 -22.34
CA ALA A 26 -26.81 -31.82 -21.47
C ALA A 26 -28.28 -31.44 -21.73
N ALA A 27 -28.57 -30.16 -21.96
CA ALA A 27 -29.92 -29.70 -22.32
C ALA A 27 -30.37 -30.20 -23.71
N ARG A 28 -29.43 -30.45 -24.63
CA ARG A 28 -29.71 -31.02 -25.97
C ARG A 28 -29.96 -32.53 -25.93
N SER A 29 -29.25 -33.28 -25.09
CA SER A 29 -29.48 -34.74 -24.93
C SER A 29 -30.84 -35.06 -24.32
N GLU A 30 -31.45 -34.10 -23.62
CA GLU A 30 -32.79 -34.23 -23.03
C GLU A 30 -33.89 -33.47 -23.81
N GLY A 31 -33.58 -32.91 -24.98
CA GLY A 31 -34.56 -32.40 -25.95
C GLY A 31 -35.19 -31.03 -25.68
N LEU A 32 -34.59 -30.18 -24.82
CA LEU A 32 -35.17 -28.89 -24.44
C LEU A 32 -34.65 -27.71 -25.30
N LYS A 33 -35.56 -26.81 -25.73
CA LYS A 33 -35.25 -25.56 -26.47
C LYS A 33 -35.50 -24.32 -25.60
N PRO A 34 -34.68 -23.25 -25.69
CA PRO A 34 -34.82 -22.10 -24.81
C PRO A 34 -35.86 -21.09 -25.33
N SER A 35 -36.66 -20.55 -24.40
CA SER A 35 -37.66 -19.50 -24.62
C SER A 35 -37.34 -18.29 -23.73
N THR A 36 -37.44 -17.09 -24.31
CA THR A 36 -37.10 -15.80 -23.68
C THR A 36 -38.36 -14.99 -23.32
N ARG A 37 -38.55 -14.63 -22.04
CA ARG A 37 -39.03 -13.30 -21.58
C ARG A 37 -39.27 -13.16 -20.04
N ARG A 38 -38.48 -12.24 -19.47
CA ARG A 38 -38.66 -11.20 -18.41
C ARG A 38 -39.79 -11.21 -17.32
N ILE A 39 -39.32 -11.10 -16.05
CA ILE A 39 -39.70 -10.20 -14.88
C ILE A 39 -41.00 -10.54 -14.07
N PRO A 40 -41.30 -10.17 -12.76
CA PRO A 40 -40.56 -9.65 -11.54
C PRO A 40 -40.87 -10.30 -10.13
N PHE A 41 -40.04 -9.95 -9.12
CA PHE A 41 -40.22 -9.67 -7.64
C PHE A 41 -40.92 -10.60 -6.58
N MET A 42 -40.11 -11.04 -5.59
CA MET A 42 -40.26 -10.99 -4.10
C MET A 42 -41.45 -11.64 -3.32
N LYS A 43 -41.16 -12.63 -2.44
CA LYS A 43 -41.05 -12.54 -0.94
C LYS A 43 -41.28 -13.90 -0.21
N ARG A 44 -40.35 -14.23 0.71
CA ARG A 44 -40.50 -14.79 2.09
C ARG A 44 -40.99 -16.26 2.25
N PHE A 45 -40.50 -17.16 3.11
CA PHE A 45 -39.43 -17.38 4.12
C PHE A 45 -39.26 -18.94 4.17
N LEU A 46 -38.14 -19.62 4.52
CA LEU A 46 -37.62 -19.82 5.88
C LEU A 46 -36.46 -20.88 5.85
N LYS A 47 -35.26 -20.45 6.27
CA LYS A 47 -34.18 -21.14 7.02
C LYS A 47 -33.94 -22.66 6.86
N ILE A 48 -32.80 -23.02 6.26
CA ILE A 48 -31.57 -23.62 6.86
C ILE A 48 -30.62 -23.95 5.70
N GLY A 49 -29.44 -23.37 5.66
CA GLY A 49 -28.40 -23.71 4.68
C GLY A 49 -27.42 -22.56 4.42
N LEU A 50 -26.14 -22.87 4.62
CA LEU A 50 -24.96 -22.17 4.11
C LEU A 50 -25.28 -21.21 2.96
N THR A 51 -25.51 -19.94 3.27
CA THR A 51 -25.84 -18.93 2.27
C THR A 51 -24.66 -18.01 2.16
N VAL A 52 -23.97 -18.15 1.03
CA VAL A 52 -23.21 -17.11 0.34
C VAL A 52 -24.10 -15.87 0.29
N ALA A 53 -24.04 -15.06 1.33
CA ALA A 53 -24.42 -13.67 1.29
C ALA A 53 -23.18 -12.91 0.83
N LEU A 54 -22.80 -13.11 -0.44
CA LEU A 54 -22.16 -12.07 -1.24
C LEU A 54 -23.21 -10.95 -1.47
N VAL A 55 -23.75 -10.42 -0.37
CA VAL A 55 -24.43 -9.14 -0.36
C VAL A 55 -23.30 -8.16 -0.47
N SER A 56 -22.99 -7.78 -1.71
CA SER A 56 -22.77 -6.41 -2.15
C SER A 56 -22.45 -5.36 -1.06
N VAL A 57 -21.43 -5.57 -0.22
CA VAL A 57 -20.86 -4.54 0.67
C VAL A 57 -19.67 -3.88 -0.05
N PHE A 58 -19.91 -3.49 -1.30
CA PHE A 58 -18.90 -2.82 -2.14
C PHE A 58 -19.45 -1.53 -2.78
N GLY A 59 -20.63 -1.07 -2.38
CA GLY A 59 -21.24 0.10 -3.02
C GLY A 59 -22.36 0.78 -2.25
N LEU A 60 -22.45 0.58 -0.93
CA LEU A 60 -23.43 1.30 -0.11
C LEU A 60 -22.86 1.92 1.18
N VAL A 61 -21.56 1.75 1.46
CA VAL A 61 -20.94 2.33 2.66
C VAL A 61 -20.33 3.71 2.39
N SER A 62 -19.91 4.02 1.16
CA SER A 62 -19.29 5.33 0.88
C SER A 62 -20.28 6.49 0.99
N LEU A 63 -21.50 6.40 0.46
CA LEU A 63 -22.38 7.59 0.34
C LEU A 63 -23.17 7.98 1.61
N THR A 64 -23.30 7.13 2.63
CA THR A 64 -23.96 7.53 3.89
C THR A 64 -22.99 8.08 4.93
N GLN A 65 -21.68 7.87 4.79
CA GLN A 65 -20.69 8.44 5.71
C GLN A 65 -20.10 9.77 5.25
N PHE A 66 -20.16 10.10 3.96
CA PHE A 66 -19.79 11.43 3.45
C PHE A 66 -20.66 12.58 4.03
N GLY A 67 -21.86 12.28 4.54
CA GLY A 67 -22.82 13.27 5.01
C GLY A 67 -22.79 13.63 6.50
N PHE A 68 -21.97 12.99 7.34
CA PHE A 68 -22.14 13.08 8.81
C PHE A 68 -20.99 13.66 9.64
N PHE A 69 -19.90 14.15 9.03
CA PHE A 69 -18.79 14.76 9.77
C PHE A 69 -18.64 16.28 9.60
N ASN A 70 -19.76 16.99 9.35
CA ASN A 70 -19.81 18.44 9.49
C ASN A 70 -19.96 18.82 10.98
N ILE A 71 -18.92 18.62 11.78
CA ILE A 71 -18.83 19.22 13.11
C ILE A 71 -17.49 19.97 13.18
N SER A 72 -17.63 21.31 13.17
CA SER A 72 -16.58 22.33 13.20
C SER A 72 -15.85 22.53 11.86
N GLY A 73 -15.69 23.78 11.41
CA GLY A 73 -15.03 24.15 10.14
C GLY A 73 -13.53 23.79 10.03
N GLN A 74 -13.00 23.03 10.98
CA GLN A 74 -11.70 22.38 10.90
C GLN A 74 -11.77 20.96 10.32
N ASN A 75 -12.95 20.33 10.21
CA ASN A 75 -13.12 18.97 9.66
C ASN A 75 -13.76 18.95 8.26
N THR A 76 -13.84 20.11 7.60
CA THR A 76 -14.23 20.18 6.19
C THR A 76 -13.19 19.46 5.35
N ILE A 77 -13.64 18.49 4.57
CA ILE A 77 -12.78 17.76 3.63
C ILE A 77 -12.42 18.70 2.47
N THR A 78 -11.13 18.87 2.23
CA THR A 78 -10.59 19.72 1.15
C THR A 78 -9.84 18.91 0.11
N ALA A 79 -9.35 17.72 0.47
CA ALA A 79 -8.77 16.78 -0.48
C ALA A 79 -9.05 15.33 -0.09
N VAL A 80 -8.98 14.46 -1.09
CA VAL A 80 -8.96 13.00 -0.95
C VAL A 80 -7.66 12.49 -1.55
N TYR A 81 -6.97 11.63 -0.82
CA TYR A 81 -5.79 10.93 -1.28
C TYR A 81 -6.12 9.45 -1.39
N ALA A 82 -6.00 8.88 -2.59
CA ALA A 82 -6.13 7.45 -2.76
C ALA A 82 -4.76 6.79 -2.77
N LEU A 83 -4.63 5.70 -2.01
CA LEU A 83 -3.43 4.90 -1.90
C LEU A 83 -3.72 3.52 -2.46
N ASP A 84 -3.14 3.20 -3.61
CA ASP A 84 -3.33 1.95 -4.34
C ASP A 84 -2.03 1.14 -4.35
N ILE A 85 -1.99 0.13 -3.49
CA ILE A 85 -0.92 -0.86 -3.37
C ILE A 85 -1.44 -2.25 -3.77
N ASN A 86 -2.70 -2.52 -3.40
CA ASN A 86 -3.30 -3.82 -3.09
C ASN A 86 -2.88 -4.31 -1.69
N PRO A 87 -3.27 -3.61 -0.61
CA PRO A 87 -4.57 -2.95 -0.37
C PRO A 87 -4.79 -1.56 -0.97
N SER A 88 -6.06 -1.14 -1.12
CA SER A 88 -6.48 0.18 -1.63
C SER A 88 -7.28 1.01 -0.61
N PHE A 89 -6.87 2.26 -0.37
CA PHE A 89 -7.51 3.17 0.59
C PHE A 89 -7.88 4.52 -0.04
N GLU A 90 -8.96 5.13 0.44
CA GLU A 90 -9.29 6.54 0.22
C GLU A 90 -9.20 7.30 1.55
N ILE A 91 -8.36 8.32 1.59
CA ILE A 91 -8.02 9.10 2.79
C ILE A 91 -8.56 10.50 2.58
N SER A 92 -9.61 10.89 3.30
CA SER A 92 -10.14 12.25 3.25
C SER A 92 -9.43 13.12 4.27
N VAL A 93 -8.98 14.31 3.86
CA VAL A 93 -8.22 15.22 4.72
C VAL A 93 -8.87 16.61 4.76
N ASN A 94 -8.62 17.32 5.84
CA ASN A 94 -8.97 18.74 5.95
C ASN A 94 -7.86 19.65 5.40
N LYS A 95 -8.11 20.97 5.41
CA LYS A 95 -7.16 22.00 4.96
C LYS A 95 -5.79 22.03 5.65
N ASN A 96 -5.63 21.31 6.76
CA ASN A 96 -4.39 21.23 7.52
C ASN A 96 -3.71 19.85 7.32
N ASP A 97 -4.08 19.13 6.26
CA ASP A 97 -3.65 17.75 5.97
C ASP A 97 -3.91 16.75 7.09
N LYS A 98 -4.92 17.01 7.94
CA LYS A 98 -5.32 16.05 8.98
C LYS A 98 -6.38 15.12 8.46
N VAL A 99 -6.16 13.83 8.67
CA VAL A 99 -7.05 12.76 8.24
C VAL A 99 -8.39 12.84 8.98
N VAL A 100 -9.45 13.05 8.22
CA VAL A 100 -10.84 13.09 8.69
C VAL A 100 -11.48 11.72 8.58
N SER A 101 -11.20 10.98 7.49
CA SER A 101 -11.69 9.62 7.28
C SER A 101 -10.72 8.78 6.45
N ILE A 102 -10.83 7.46 6.57
CA ILE A 102 -10.11 6.45 5.80
C ILE A 102 -11.13 5.39 5.41
N VAL A 103 -11.22 5.09 4.13
CA VAL A 103 -12.12 4.09 3.56
C VAL A 103 -11.29 2.99 2.90
N ALA A 104 -11.50 1.75 3.34
CA ALA A 104 -10.97 0.57 2.65
C ALA A 104 -11.77 0.32 1.36
N VAL A 105 -11.13 0.49 0.22
CA VAL A 105 -11.77 0.42 -1.11
C VAL A 105 -11.87 -1.02 -1.61
N ASN A 106 -10.91 -1.88 -1.28
CA ASN A 106 -10.90 -3.30 -1.65
C ASN A 106 -10.93 -4.22 -0.40
N ASP A 107 -11.05 -5.54 -0.61
CA ASP A 107 -11.13 -6.51 0.50
C ASP A 107 -9.81 -6.65 1.25
N ASP A 108 -8.68 -6.57 0.55
CA ASP A 108 -7.35 -6.60 1.16
C ASP A 108 -7.16 -5.42 2.13
N ALA A 109 -7.69 -4.23 1.83
CA ALA A 109 -7.63 -3.07 2.71
C ALA A 109 -8.38 -3.26 4.03
N LYS A 110 -9.40 -4.15 4.07
CA LYS A 110 -10.17 -4.41 5.28
C LYS A 110 -9.40 -5.25 6.31
N THR A 111 -8.27 -5.84 5.92
CA THR A 111 -7.43 -6.60 6.85
C THR A 111 -6.49 -5.70 7.65
N LEU A 112 -6.32 -4.43 7.25
CA LEU A 112 -5.50 -3.45 7.96
C LEU A 112 -6.37 -2.57 8.85
N GLU A 113 -5.98 -2.47 10.13
CA GLU A 113 -6.59 -1.53 11.06
C GLU A 113 -6.25 -0.09 10.65
N VAL A 114 -7.18 0.84 10.87
CA VAL A 114 -7.01 2.26 10.49
C VAL A 114 -7.46 3.24 11.57
N GLU A 115 -8.04 2.74 12.66
CA GLU A 115 -8.67 3.52 13.72
C GLU A 115 -7.68 4.43 14.44
N ASP A 116 -6.43 4.00 14.56
CA ASP A 116 -5.37 4.78 15.20
C ASP A 116 -4.78 5.87 14.28
N LEU A 117 -5.25 5.98 13.03
CA LEU A 117 -4.73 6.91 12.02
C LEU A 117 -5.57 8.18 11.88
N TYR A 118 -6.78 8.23 12.44
CA TYR A 118 -7.64 9.41 12.40
C TYR A 118 -7.02 10.61 13.11
N GLY A 119 -7.15 11.79 12.51
CA GLY A 119 -6.61 13.06 13.01
C GLY A 119 -5.10 13.24 12.86
N LYS A 120 -4.38 12.22 12.37
CA LYS A 120 -2.94 12.29 12.08
C LYS A 120 -2.69 13.00 10.75
N ASP A 121 -1.41 13.31 10.50
CA ASP A 121 -0.97 13.91 9.25
C ASP A 121 -1.11 12.93 8.07
N ALA A 122 -1.59 13.43 6.93
CA ALA A 122 -1.82 12.63 5.74
C ALA A 122 -0.56 11.87 5.30
N THR A 123 0.61 12.51 5.32
CA THR A 123 1.87 11.89 4.90
C THR A 123 2.30 10.77 5.83
N TYR A 124 2.12 10.96 7.14
CA TYR A 124 2.34 9.92 8.14
C TYR A 124 1.39 8.74 7.93
N VAL A 125 0.10 9.01 7.67
CA VAL A 125 -0.90 7.96 7.47
C VAL A 125 -0.61 7.14 6.21
N ILE A 126 -0.25 7.80 5.10
CA ILE A 126 0.14 7.12 3.85
C ILE A 126 1.32 6.17 4.10
N GLU A 127 2.37 6.64 4.77
CA GLU A 127 3.54 5.82 5.08
C GLU A 127 3.21 4.65 6.01
N GLU A 128 2.41 4.88 7.06
CA GLU A 128 2.05 3.84 8.01
C GLU A 128 1.16 2.76 7.37
N LEU A 129 0.27 3.14 6.44
CA LEU A 129 -0.50 2.18 5.63
C LEU A 129 0.41 1.36 4.70
N ILE A 130 1.39 1.99 4.05
CA ILE A 130 2.39 1.30 3.23
C ILE A 130 3.19 0.31 4.08
N LYS A 131 3.63 0.73 5.27
CA LYS A 131 4.36 -0.13 6.21
C LYS A 131 3.52 -1.32 6.68
N ARG A 132 2.24 -1.12 7.00
CA ARG A 132 1.31 -2.21 7.33
C ARG A 132 1.13 -3.17 6.16
N ALA A 133 1.04 -2.65 4.94
CA ALA A 133 0.97 -3.49 3.74
C ALA A 133 2.23 -4.35 3.54
N ILE A 134 3.43 -3.80 3.78
CA ILE A 134 4.69 -4.58 3.78
C ILE A 134 4.65 -5.68 4.84
N LEU A 135 4.24 -5.36 6.08
CA LEU A 135 4.22 -6.32 7.19
C LEU A 135 3.26 -7.49 6.95
N GLU A 136 2.11 -7.24 6.32
CA GLU A 136 1.15 -8.27 5.93
C GLU A 136 1.55 -9.01 4.63
N GLY A 137 2.65 -8.60 3.99
CA GLY A 137 3.22 -9.28 2.82
C GLY A 137 2.55 -8.91 1.49
N PHE A 138 1.89 -7.76 1.42
CA PHE A 138 1.33 -7.23 0.17
C PHE A 138 2.38 -6.55 -0.71
N ILE A 139 3.47 -6.07 -0.11
CA ILE A 139 4.65 -5.53 -0.79
C ILE A 139 5.86 -6.37 -0.36
N ASP A 140 6.68 -6.78 -1.32
CA ASP A 140 8.01 -7.31 -1.06
C ASP A 140 9.01 -6.15 -1.05
N ASP A 141 9.42 -5.71 0.14
CA ASP A 141 10.41 -4.63 0.29
C ASP A 141 11.82 -5.01 -0.22
N GLY A 142 12.02 -6.29 -0.56
CA GLY A 142 13.19 -6.78 -1.29
C GLY A 142 13.01 -6.88 -2.81
N ASP A 143 11.80 -6.71 -3.35
CA ASP A 143 11.55 -6.60 -4.78
C ASP A 143 11.59 -5.13 -5.20
N LEU A 144 12.81 -4.65 -5.45
CA LEU A 144 12.99 -3.28 -5.92
C LEU A 144 12.34 -3.07 -7.30
N VAL A 145 12.11 -4.11 -8.11
CA VAL A 145 11.82 -3.97 -9.54
C VAL A 145 10.34 -3.77 -9.81
N ASP A 146 9.47 -4.58 -9.21
CA ASP A 146 8.10 -4.71 -9.70
C ASP A 146 7.00 -4.13 -8.79
N ASP A 147 7.31 -3.78 -7.54
CA ASP A 147 6.28 -3.28 -6.62
C ASP A 147 6.15 -1.74 -6.71
N TYR A 148 4.92 -1.30 -7.01
CA TYR A 148 4.55 0.10 -7.18
C TYR A 148 3.47 0.49 -6.17
N VAL A 149 3.66 1.66 -5.56
CA VAL A 149 2.65 2.35 -4.78
C VAL A 149 2.11 3.49 -5.63
N VAL A 150 0.80 3.49 -5.89
CA VAL A 150 0.15 4.58 -6.61
C VAL A 150 -0.55 5.49 -5.61
N ILE A 151 -0.21 6.77 -5.63
CA ILE A 151 -0.85 7.81 -4.83
C ILE A 151 -1.60 8.72 -5.80
N THR A 152 -2.93 8.78 -5.65
CA THR A 152 -3.75 9.71 -6.42
C THR A 152 -4.19 10.86 -5.53
N THR A 153 -3.92 12.10 -5.92
CA THR A 153 -4.37 13.30 -5.19
C THR A 153 -5.59 13.90 -5.87
N ILE A 154 -6.64 14.19 -5.08
CA ILE A 154 -7.92 14.73 -5.58
C ILE A 154 -8.31 15.94 -4.74
N PRO A 155 -8.20 17.17 -5.26
CA PRO A 155 -8.75 18.36 -4.60
C PRO A 155 -10.28 18.33 -4.65
N MET A 156 -10.95 18.82 -3.60
CA MET A 156 -12.42 18.92 -3.57
C MET A 156 -12.92 20.13 -4.38
N THR A 157 -12.14 21.20 -4.42
CA THR A 157 -12.39 22.42 -5.18
C THR A 157 -11.10 22.94 -5.82
N ASP A 158 -11.23 23.83 -6.80
CA ASP A 158 -10.07 24.44 -7.48
C ASP A 158 -9.16 25.21 -6.48
N ASP A 159 -9.73 25.77 -5.40
CA ASP A 159 -8.98 26.46 -4.34
C ASP A 159 -8.13 25.50 -3.48
N ASP A 160 -8.42 24.19 -3.53
CA ASP A 160 -7.70 23.16 -2.77
C ASP A 160 -6.55 22.52 -3.58
N GLU A 161 -6.32 22.97 -4.82
CA GLU A 161 -5.26 22.42 -5.67
C GLU A 161 -3.85 22.61 -5.07
N ASP A 162 -3.58 23.78 -4.51
CA ASP A 162 -2.29 24.09 -3.87
C ASP A 162 -1.98 23.11 -2.73
N GLN A 163 -3.00 22.69 -1.96
CA GLN A 163 -2.84 21.71 -0.89
C GLN A 163 -2.40 20.35 -1.45
N THR A 164 -2.94 19.93 -2.60
CA THR A 164 -2.56 18.66 -3.22
C THR A 164 -1.15 18.69 -3.81
N ASP A 165 -0.71 19.85 -4.30
CA ASP A 165 0.64 20.03 -4.82
C ASP A 165 1.67 20.06 -3.67
N GLU A 166 1.34 20.72 -2.55
CA GLU A 166 2.16 20.68 -1.33
C GLU A 166 2.31 19.25 -0.77
N LEU A 167 1.28 18.41 -0.89
CA LEU A 167 1.38 17.02 -0.44
C LEU A 167 2.42 16.25 -1.27
N GLU A 168 2.47 16.48 -2.57
CA GLU A 168 3.46 15.83 -3.45
C GLU A 168 4.88 16.16 -2.99
N ASP A 169 5.18 17.43 -2.70
CA ASP A 169 6.46 17.86 -2.13
C ASP A 169 6.75 17.19 -0.78
N LYS A 170 5.75 17.08 0.11
CA LYS A 170 5.91 16.42 1.42
C LYS A 170 6.16 14.91 1.26
N ILE A 171 5.49 14.25 0.31
CA ILE A 171 5.73 12.85 -0.04
C ILE A 171 7.14 12.68 -0.59
N ASP A 172 7.61 13.59 -1.45
CA ASP A 172 8.97 13.56 -1.99
C ASP A 172 10.04 13.66 -0.90
N GLN A 173 9.83 14.52 0.10
CA GLN A 173 10.72 14.55 1.27
C GLN A 173 10.61 13.27 2.08
N ARG A 174 9.39 12.73 2.27
CA ARG A 174 9.20 11.49 3.02
C ARG A 174 9.83 10.29 2.33
N ILE A 175 9.81 10.23 0.99
CA ILE A 175 10.53 9.24 0.19
C ILE A 175 12.03 9.35 0.40
N LYS A 176 12.58 10.55 0.66
CA LYS A 176 14.01 10.72 0.96
C LYS A 176 14.35 10.36 2.40
N ASP A 177 13.43 10.51 3.36
CA ASP A 177 13.74 10.33 4.78
C ASP A 177 13.36 8.92 5.30
N SER A 178 12.34 8.29 4.72
CA SER A 178 11.80 7.02 5.19
C SER A 178 12.56 5.81 4.65
N GLU A 179 12.94 4.89 5.54
CA GLU A 179 13.54 3.59 5.14
C GLU A 179 12.62 2.80 4.21
N PHE A 180 11.32 2.85 4.50
CA PHE A 180 10.32 2.02 3.84
C PHE A 180 9.96 2.57 2.47
N LEU A 181 9.93 3.90 2.29
CA LEU A 181 9.51 4.50 1.03
C LEU A 181 10.64 4.57 0.00
N GLN A 182 11.90 4.64 0.43
CA GLN A 182 13.06 4.73 -0.47
C GLN A 182 13.21 3.52 -1.41
N SER A 183 12.87 2.32 -0.91
CA SER A 183 12.96 1.05 -1.65
C SER A 183 11.79 0.82 -2.60
N LEU A 184 10.75 1.64 -2.54
CA LEU A 184 9.53 1.48 -3.33
C LEU A 184 9.53 2.37 -4.57
N ASN A 185 8.85 1.90 -5.61
CA ASN A 185 8.48 2.76 -6.72
C ASN A 185 7.20 3.48 -6.35
N VAL A 186 7.25 4.80 -6.23
CA VAL A 186 6.06 5.62 -5.95
C VAL A 186 5.66 6.35 -7.21
N ALA A 187 4.41 6.15 -7.63
CA ALA A 187 3.78 6.84 -8.73
C ALA A 187 2.73 7.80 -8.17
N ILE A 188 2.88 9.09 -8.43
CA ILE A 188 1.97 10.14 -7.95
C ILE A 188 1.20 10.69 -9.15
N ILE A 189 -0.10 10.84 -9.02
CA ILE A 189 -0.96 11.39 -10.08
C ILE A 189 -2.09 12.25 -9.51
N LYS A 190 -2.35 13.38 -10.16
CA LYS A 190 -3.47 14.26 -9.79
C LYS A 190 -4.72 13.86 -10.58
N ALA A 191 -5.88 13.88 -9.94
CA ALA A 191 -7.16 13.59 -10.58
C ALA A 191 -8.29 14.52 -10.08
N GLU A 192 -9.31 14.70 -10.90
CA GLU A 192 -10.48 15.53 -10.55
C GLU A 192 -11.52 14.75 -9.73
N LEU A 193 -12.32 15.48 -8.93
CA LEU A 193 -13.45 14.91 -8.17
C LEU A 193 -14.45 14.17 -9.07
N ARG A 194 -14.64 14.61 -10.32
CA ARG A 194 -15.51 13.91 -11.28
C ARG A 194 -14.98 12.50 -11.57
N THR A 195 -13.67 12.37 -11.76
CA THR A 195 -13.00 11.10 -12.06
C THR A 195 -13.15 10.13 -10.89
N LEU A 196 -13.02 10.61 -9.65
CA LEU A 196 -13.30 9.82 -8.44
C LEU A 196 -14.73 9.25 -8.47
N ARG A 197 -15.74 10.09 -8.70
CA ARG A 197 -17.15 9.66 -8.76
C ARG A 197 -17.42 8.65 -9.87
N GLU A 198 -16.76 8.79 -11.02
CA GLU A 198 -16.87 7.83 -12.12
C GLU A 198 -16.25 6.46 -11.74
N ALA A 199 -15.11 6.46 -11.05
CA ALA A 199 -14.45 5.25 -10.56
C ALA A 199 -15.28 4.55 -9.48
N GLU A 200 -15.83 5.30 -8.52
CA GLU A 200 -16.77 4.79 -7.50
C GLU A 200 -18.01 4.15 -8.14
N GLY A 201 -18.61 4.82 -9.13
CA GLY A 201 -19.77 4.30 -9.87
C GLY A 201 -19.49 2.98 -10.58
N LYS A 202 -18.22 2.73 -10.93
CA LYS A 202 -17.74 1.48 -11.52
C LYS A 202 -17.15 0.50 -10.49
N LYS A 203 -17.03 0.91 -9.21
CA LYS A 203 -16.42 0.15 -8.12
C LYS A 203 -14.96 -0.23 -8.38
N ILE A 204 -14.20 0.73 -8.89
CA ILE A 204 -12.78 0.58 -9.20
C ILE A 204 -12.02 1.58 -8.34
N PRO A 205 -10.89 1.19 -7.71
CA PRO A 205 -10.01 2.15 -7.07
C PRO A 205 -9.56 3.25 -8.05
N ILE A 206 -9.60 4.50 -7.61
CA ILE A 206 -9.38 5.65 -8.49
C ILE A 206 -7.98 5.66 -9.11
N GLY A 207 -6.92 5.27 -8.40
CA GLY A 207 -5.58 5.23 -8.99
C GLY A 207 -5.52 4.24 -10.14
N LEU A 208 -6.07 3.04 -9.98
CA LEU A 208 -6.20 2.08 -11.08
C LEU A 208 -7.04 2.63 -12.24
N TYR A 209 -8.09 3.39 -11.96
CA TYR A 209 -8.92 4.02 -12.99
C TYR A 209 -8.15 5.07 -13.79
N VAL A 210 -7.37 5.91 -13.11
CA VAL A 210 -6.61 7.00 -13.72
C VAL A 210 -5.40 6.49 -14.50
N ILE A 211 -4.64 5.53 -13.95
CA ILE A 211 -3.45 4.98 -14.64
C ILE A 211 -3.85 4.15 -15.86
N ASN A 212 -4.91 3.32 -15.74
CA ASN A 212 -5.29 2.40 -16.80
C ASN A 212 -6.17 3.05 -17.88
N GLY A 213 -6.71 4.25 -17.65
CA GLY A 213 -7.32 5.10 -18.67
C GLY A 213 -8.19 4.43 -19.75
N MET A 214 -8.90 3.32 -19.47
CA MET A 214 -9.78 2.51 -20.37
C MET A 214 -9.30 1.11 -20.83
N VAL A 215 -8.39 0.39 -20.16
CA VAL A 215 -8.19 -1.04 -20.50
C VAL A 215 -9.01 -1.94 -19.58
N LEU A 216 -10.26 -2.15 -19.97
CA LEU A 216 -10.93 -3.41 -19.69
C LEU A 216 -10.16 -4.46 -20.50
N LEU A 217 -9.55 -5.42 -19.79
CA LEU A 217 -9.23 -6.68 -20.43
C LEU A 217 -10.52 -7.23 -21.09
N PRO A 218 -10.44 -8.05 -22.15
CA PRO A 218 -11.63 -8.53 -22.86
C PRO A 218 -12.68 -9.23 -21.97
N ASP A 219 -12.29 -9.63 -20.77
CA ASP A 219 -13.09 -10.25 -19.70
C ASP A 219 -13.68 -9.24 -18.68
N ASN A 220 -13.61 -7.95 -18.97
CA ASN A 220 -13.99 -6.84 -18.09
C ASN A 220 -13.15 -6.70 -16.80
N THR A 221 -11.93 -7.24 -16.75
CA THR A 221 -11.02 -7.04 -15.62
C THR A 221 -10.06 -5.88 -15.85
N PHE A 222 -9.45 -5.37 -14.77
CA PHE A 222 -8.49 -4.27 -14.80
C PHE A 222 -7.08 -4.81 -14.60
N ILE A 223 -6.12 -4.16 -15.26
CA ILE A 223 -4.70 -4.45 -15.07
C ILE A 223 -4.28 -3.94 -13.69
N SER A 224 -3.51 -4.74 -12.94
CA SER A 224 -2.96 -4.34 -11.65
C SER A 224 -1.94 -3.21 -11.82
N ALA A 225 -1.67 -2.43 -10.77
CA ALA A 225 -0.63 -1.41 -10.82
C ALA A 225 0.74 -2.02 -11.21
N LYS A 226 1.10 -3.16 -10.62
CA LYS A 226 2.30 -3.94 -10.95
C LYS A 226 2.37 -4.25 -12.45
N ASP A 227 1.36 -4.89 -13.01
CA ASP A 227 1.35 -5.26 -14.44
C ASP A 227 1.36 -4.03 -15.35
N PHE A 228 0.68 -2.95 -14.95
CA PHE A 228 0.67 -1.70 -15.68
C PHE A 228 2.07 -1.10 -15.76
N PHE A 229 2.72 -0.96 -14.61
CA PHE A 229 4.05 -0.38 -14.54
C PHE A 229 5.15 -1.33 -14.99
N SER A 230 4.95 -2.65 -15.09
CA SER A 230 5.93 -3.55 -15.72
C SER A 230 6.09 -3.27 -17.23
N ASN A 231 5.07 -2.70 -17.90
CA ASN A 231 5.13 -2.37 -19.32
C ASN A 231 5.81 -1.00 -19.58
N PRO A 232 6.94 -0.93 -20.30
CA PRO A 232 7.64 0.33 -20.58
C PRO A 232 6.80 1.39 -21.31
N GLU A 233 5.89 0.99 -22.18
CA GLU A 233 5.03 1.90 -22.95
C GLU A 233 3.97 2.57 -22.06
N TYR A 234 3.40 1.80 -21.15
CA TYR A 234 2.43 2.30 -20.17
C TYR A 234 3.11 3.23 -19.16
N ARG A 235 4.31 2.89 -18.69
CA ARG A 235 5.14 3.79 -17.87
C ARG A 235 5.41 5.11 -18.58
N ALA A 236 5.81 5.07 -19.85
CA ALA A 236 6.08 6.29 -20.63
C ALA A 236 4.83 7.16 -20.78
N THR A 237 3.66 6.53 -20.99
CA THR A 237 2.38 7.22 -21.07
C THR A 237 2.00 7.85 -19.72
N PHE A 238 2.18 7.13 -18.61
CA PHE A 238 1.91 7.65 -17.27
C PHE A 238 2.75 8.89 -16.95
N LYS A 239 4.05 8.91 -17.32
CA LYS A 239 4.95 10.06 -17.12
C LYS A 239 4.50 11.35 -17.83
N THR A 240 3.49 11.29 -18.71
CA THR A 240 2.88 12.48 -19.32
C THR A 240 1.78 13.13 -18.46
N LYS A 241 1.29 12.41 -17.45
CA LYS A 241 0.14 12.81 -16.60
C LYS A 241 0.43 12.78 -15.10
N GLY A 242 1.51 12.12 -14.69
CA GLY A 242 1.93 12.01 -13.31
C GLY A 242 3.43 11.79 -13.21
N GLU A 243 3.91 11.67 -11.98
CA GLU A 243 5.33 11.54 -11.66
C GLU A 243 5.64 10.13 -11.15
N ILE A 244 6.76 9.55 -11.58
CA ILE A 244 7.25 8.27 -11.06
C ILE A 244 8.63 8.46 -10.44
N LYS A 245 8.75 8.13 -9.15
CA LYS A 245 9.98 8.30 -8.36
C LYS A 245 10.83 7.02 -8.40
N GLU A 246 11.45 6.73 -9.55
CA GLU A 246 12.15 5.45 -9.83
C GLU A 246 13.62 5.37 -9.38
N ASP A 247 14.20 6.42 -8.80
CA ASP A 247 15.64 6.46 -8.43
C ASP A 247 16.01 5.64 -7.16
N LYS A 248 15.37 4.48 -7.01
CA LYS A 248 15.51 3.58 -5.85
C LYS A 248 16.93 3.09 -5.64
N VAL A 249 17.66 2.80 -6.73
CA VAL A 249 19.00 2.21 -6.67
C VAL A 249 19.98 3.21 -6.06
N ASN A 250 19.94 4.47 -6.48
CA ASN A 250 20.82 5.48 -5.93
C ASN A 250 20.41 5.90 -4.53
N ARG A 251 19.10 6.00 -4.24
CA ARG A 251 18.60 6.25 -2.88
C ARG A 251 19.04 5.16 -1.89
N LEU A 252 18.83 3.89 -2.27
CA LEU A 252 19.20 2.75 -1.45
C LEU A 252 20.73 2.67 -1.26
N LYS A 253 21.52 2.91 -2.32
CA LYS A 253 22.98 2.99 -2.21
C LYS A 253 23.43 4.09 -1.25
N ALA A 254 22.85 5.29 -1.36
CA ALA A 254 23.18 6.41 -0.48
C ALA A 254 22.89 6.06 0.99
N ARG A 255 21.72 5.50 1.29
CA ARG A 255 21.38 5.09 2.67
C ARG A 255 22.27 3.97 3.19
N ILE A 256 22.59 2.97 2.36
CA ILE A 256 23.54 1.93 2.76
C ILE A 256 24.88 2.58 3.11
N LEU A 257 25.36 3.55 2.32
CA LEU A 257 26.59 4.27 2.64
C LEU A 257 26.49 5.02 3.98
N ASP A 258 25.41 5.78 4.21
CA ASP A 258 25.19 6.50 5.47
C ASP A 258 25.17 5.55 6.68
N ALA A 259 24.49 4.40 6.57
CA ALA A 259 24.45 3.37 7.60
C ALA A 259 25.81 2.70 7.84
N LEU A 260 26.62 2.52 6.79
CA LEU A 260 27.98 2.01 6.93
C LEU A 260 28.91 3.06 7.59
N GLU A 261 28.71 4.35 7.33
CA GLU A 261 29.41 5.42 8.04
C GLU A 261 29.06 5.46 9.53
N GLU A 262 27.79 5.23 9.87
CA GLU A 262 27.36 5.07 11.27
C GLU A 262 28.02 3.86 11.94
N LEU A 263 28.07 2.71 11.25
CA LEU A 263 28.75 1.51 11.75
C LEU A 263 30.25 1.71 11.93
N ASP A 264 30.92 2.41 11.01
CA ASP A 264 32.34 2.77 11.14
C ASP A 264 32.55 3.67 12.37
N ALA A 265 31.65 4.63 12.61
CA ALA A 265 31.69 5.49 13.79
C ALA A 265 31.48 4.70 15.10
N LEU A 266 30.75 3.58 15.05
CA LEU A 266 30.60 2.62 16.14
C LEU A 266 31.76 1.60 16.22
N GLY A 267 32.78 1.70 15.36
CA GLY A 267 33.98 0.86 15.38
C GLY A 267 33.82 -0.50 14.70
N VAL A 268 32.77 -0.70 13.91
CA VAL A 268 32.62 -1.89 13.05
C VAL A 268 33.38 -1.68 11.75
N ASP A 269 34.21 -2.63 11.35
CA ASP A 269 34.87 -2.58 10.04
C ASP A 269 33.88 -2.89 8.91
N THR A 270 33.55 -1.89 8.11
CA THR A 270 32.64 -2.01 6.96
C THR A 270 33.32 -2.10 5.59
N THR A 271 34.66 -2.15 5.55
CA THR A 271 35.46 -2.04 4.31
C THR A 271 35.03 -3.06 3.24
N GLU A 272 34.78 -4.31 3.63
CA GLU A 272 34.34 -5.35 2.71
C GLU A 272 32.94 -5.07 2.13
N ILE A 273 32.03 -4.55 2.96
CA ILE A 273 30.67 -4.21 2.53
C ILE A 273 30.69 -3.02 1.56
N LYS A 274 31.49 -2.00 1.84
CA LYS A 274 31.69 -0.85 0.94
C LYS A 274 32.23 -1.29 -0.43
N ASN A 275 33.18 -2.21 -0.47
CA ASN A 275 33.71 -2.74 -1.72
C ASN A 275 32.65 -3.51 -2.54
N ARG A 276 31.83 -4.32 -1.87
CA ARG A 276 30.71 -5.05 -2.52
C ARG A 276 29.66 -4.10 -3.07
N LEU A 277 29.43 -2.96 -2.41
CA LEU A 277 28.43 -1.96 -2.82
C LEU A 277 28.76 -1.28 -4.16
N ILE A 278 30.06 -1.10 -4.47
CA ILE A 278 30.52 -0.44 -5.70
C ILE A 278 30.00 -1.15 -6.95
N THR A 279 30.05 -2.49 -6.96
CA THR A 279 29.66 -3.33 -8.10
C THR A 279 28.33 -4.05 -7.89
N ALA A 280 27.54 -3.65 -6.90
CA ALA A 280 26.31 -4.34 -6.52
C ALA A 280 25.23 -4.26 -7.61
N THR A 281 24.68 -5.42 -7.95
CA THR A 281 23.40 -5.53 -8.68
C THR A 281 22.22 -5.17 -7.77
N ASP A 282 21.02 -4.97 -8.32
CA ASP A 282 19.81 -4.69 -7.53
C ASP A 282 19.56 -5.76 -6.44
N GLN A 283 19.78 -7.03 -6.78
CA GLN A 283 19.67 -8.13 -5.80
C GLN A 283 20.77 -8.11 -4.74
N ASP A 284 21.96 -7.64 -5.08
CA ASP A 284 23.05 -7.51 -4.12
C ASP A 284 22.80 -6.34 -3.18
N LEU A 285 22.20 -5.24 -3.66
CA LEU A 285 21.82 -4.09 -2.83
C LEU A 285 20.84 -4.48 -1.73
N VAL A 286 19.81 -5.25 -2.05
CA VAL A 286 18.83 -5.75 -1.06
C VAL A 286 19.52 -6.63 -0.01
N LYS A 287 20.43 -7.52 -0.43
CA LYS A 287 21.18 -8.38 0.50
C LYS A 287 22.09 -7.56 1.40
N ILE A 288 22.80 -6.58 0.84
CA ILE A 288 23.67 -5.67 1.59
C ILE A 288 22.84 -4.86 2.58
N GLN A 289 21.68 -4.33 2.18
CA GLN A 289 20.77 -3.62 3.07
C GLN A 289 20.36 -4.49 4.28
N ILE A 290 19.95 -5.73 4.04
CA ILE A 290 19.58 -6.68 5.11
C ILE A 290 20.77 -6.95 6.04
N GLU A 291 21.97 -7.12 5.49
CA GLU A 291 23.21 -7.34 6.24
C GLU A 291 23.55 -6.14 7.14
N VAL A 292 23.55 -4.94 6.58
CA VAL A 292 23.82 -3.68 7.29
C VAL A 292 22.79 -3.43 8.39
N ARG A 293 21.50 -3.65 8.11
CA ARG A 293 20.42 -3.51 9.10
C ARG A 293 20.60 -4.47 10.29
N LYS A 294 21.03 -5.70 10.04
CA LYS A 294 21.34 -6.66 11.11
C LYS A 294 22.51 -6.22 11.97
N LEU A 295 23.53 -5.60 11.38
CA LEU A 295 24.69 -5.08 12.11
C LEU A 295 24.31 -3.89 12.99
N LEU A 296 23.52 -2.94 12.48
CA LEU A 296 23.01 -1.80 13.25
C LEU A 296 22.19 -2.26 14.47
N ASN A 297 21.18 -3.12 14.24
CA ASN A 297 20.32 -3.62 15.32
C ASN A 297 21.11 -4.37 16.41
N LYS A 298 22.17 -5.10 16.03
CA LYS A 298 23.01 -5.82 17.00
C LYS A 298 23.81 -4.88 17.89
N ASN A 299 24.28 -3.76 17.35
CA ASN A 299 25.07 -2.77 18.07
C ASN A 299 24.20 -1.83 18.94
N GLU A 300 22.96 -1.56 18.53
CA GLU A 300 22.00 -0.86 19.39
C GLU A 300 21.76 -1.65 20.69
N ILE A 301 21.55 -2.97 20.59
CA ILE A 301 21.33 -3.86 21.75
C ILE A 301 22.60 -3.99 22.61
N GLY A 302 23.78 -4.09 22.00
CA GLY A 302 25.06 -4.18 22.73
C GLY A 302 25.40 -2.93 23.55
N SER A 303 24.93 -1.75 23.10
CA SER A 303 25.15 -0.48 23.78
C SER A 303 24.29 -0.25 25.03
N GLU A 304 23.18 -0.98 25.17
CA GLU A 304 22.33 -0.94 26.38
C GLU A 304 22.89 -1.83 27.50
N ASP A 305 23.50 -2.97 27.16
CA ASP A 305 24.09 -3.89 28.14
C ASP A 305 25.38 -3.34 28.77
N GLU A 306 26.20 -2.58 28.02
CA GLU A 306 27.41 -1.93 28.58
C GLU A 306 27.08 -0.78 29.54
N LYS A 307 25.94 -0.08 29.37
CA LYS A 307 25.51 0.99 30.29
C LYS A 307 25.02 0.47 31.65
N ASN A 308 24.71 -0.82 31.77
CA ASN A 308 24.32 -1.44 33.04
C ASN A 308 25.47 -2.16 33.77
N ALA A 309 26.65 -2.30 33.14
CA ALA A 309 27.81 -2.93 33.75
C ALA A 309 28.69 -1.95 34.56
N ASP A 310 28.56 -0.64 34.36
CA ASP A 310 29.33 0.40 35.08
C ASP A 310 28.54 0.99 36.26
N LYS A 311 28.12 0.14 37.20
CA LYS A 311 27.86 0.56 38.59
C LYS A 311 28.87 -0.15 39.48
N GLY A 312 30.03 0.48 39.57
CA GLY A 312 31.17 0.06 40.37
C GLY A 312 30.81 -0.30 41.81
N LYS A 313 31.52 -1.31 42.31
CA LYS A 313 31.60 -1.73 43.72
C LYS A 313 31.71 -0.50 44.65
N PRO A 314 31.00 -0.49 45.80
CA PRO A 314 31.28 0.49 46.83
C PRO A 314 32.64 0.19 47.47
N ASP A 315 33.50 1.20 47.51
CA ASP A 315 34.75 1.18 48.26
C ASP A 315 34.47 1.05 49.78
N ASP A 316 35.15 0.09 50.40
CA ASP A 316 35.15 -0.19 51.84
C ASP A 316 35.86 0.95 52.59
N VAL A 317 35.10 1.89 53.15
CA VAL A 317 35.62 2.95 54.02
C VAL A 317 35.43 2.58 55.49
N GLY A 318 36.51 2.01 56.03
CA GLY A 318 37.08 2.23 57.36
C GLY A 318 36.17 2.73 58.50
N ASN A 319 35.90 1.83 59.42
CA ASN A 319 35.40 2.09 60.77
C ASN A 319 36.48 2.75 61.67
N PRO A 320 36.24 3.93 62.29
CA PRO A 320 37.05 4.40 63.40
C PRO A 320 36.43 4.02 64.76
N LYS A 321 37.23 3.29 65.54
CA LYS A 321 37.03 2.97 66.97
C LYS A 321 37.05 4.23 67.86
N LYS A 322 36.19 4.19 68.90
CA LYS A 322 36.27 4.81 70.25
C LYS A 322 36.17 6.35 70.28
N ARG A 323 35.39 6.98 71.18
CA ARG A 323 34.98 6.66 72.55
C ARG A 323 33.51 7.01 72.80
#